data_AF-A0A2N1MLR0-F1
#
_entry.id   AF-A0A2N1MLR0-F1
#
_cell.length_a   1.000
_cell.length_b   1.000
_cell.length_c   1.000
_cell.angle_alpha   90.00
_cell.angle_beta   90.00
_cell.angle_gamma   90.00
#
_symmetry.space_group_name_H-M   'P 1'
#
loop_
_entity.id
_entity.type
_entity.pdbx_description
1 polymer ?
#
loop_
_entity_poly.entity_id
_entity_poly.type
_entity_poly.pdbx_seq_one_letter_code
_entity_poly.pdbx_strand_id
1 'polypeptide(L)'
;MTKRRRTEHYTVNTRVKEIPGEFLVDNGILYCNFCDHSIDWMRKSTVDDHLNIITHKNKKRLFENKKHWQQQTIDTTLSSSESKKAIIHDLIEAFTITDIPLEKANFLLVFFKT
;
A
#
# COMPACT_ATOMS: atom_id res chain seq x y z
N MET A 1 41.68 17.01 27.67
CA MET A 1 40.94 17.87 26.72
C MET A 1 39.47 17.45 26.72
N THR A 2 38.63 18.14 27.47
CA THR A 2 37.19 17.83 27.57
C THR A 2 36.51 18.38 26.31
N LYS A 3 36.21 17.49 25.36
CA LYS A 3 35.53 17.83 24.10
C LYS A 3 34.12 18.34 24.45
N ARG A 4 33.95 19.67 24.47
CA ARG A 4 32.66 20.34 24.69
C ARG A 4 31.72 19.88 23.55
N ARG A 5 30.77 18.99 23.86
CA ARG A 5 29.73 18.58 22.90
C ARG A 5 28.97 19.83 22.51
N ARG A 6 29.06 20.23 21.24
CA ARG A 6 28.12 21.18 20.63
C ARG A 6 26.76 20.49 20.69
N THR A 7 25.86 20.98 21.53
CA THR A 7 24.47 20.51 21.52
C THR A 7 23.83 21.11 20.26
N GLU A 8 23.89 20.39 19.15
CA GLU A 8 23.10 20.72 17.97
C GLU A 8 21.64 20.81 18.39
N HIS A 9 20.98 21.91 18.05
CA HIS A 9 19.58 22.12 18.36
C HIS A 9 18.74 21.27 17.39
N TYR A 10 18.61 19.98 17.70
CA TYR A 10 17.75 19.09 16.94
C TYR A 10 16.31 19.57 17.06
N THR A 11 15.61 19.57 15.93
CA THR A 11 14.17 19.83 15.87
C THR A 11 13.46 18.58 15.38
N VAL A 12 12.15 18.49 15.59
CA VAL A 12 11.32 17.40 15.04
C VAL A 12 11.57 17.24 13.53
N ASN A 13 11.66 18.37 12.82
CA ASN A 13 11.90 18.41 11.38
C ASN A 13 13.28 17.86 10.99
N THR A 14 14.27 17.93 11.87
CA THR A 14 15.58 17.32 11.63
C THR A 14 15.44 15.80 11.54
N ARG A 15 14.63 15.18 12.41
CA ARG A 15 14.40 13.72 12.39
C ARG A 15 13.67 13.24 11.14
N VAL A 16 12.67 13.99 10.69
CA VAL A 16 11.96 13.68 9.43
C VAL A 16 12.87 13.78 8.21
N LYS A 17 13.81 14.74 8.21
CA LYS A 17 14.80 14.86 7.14
C LYS A 17 15.83 13.74 7.15
N GLU A 18 16.26 13.29 8.34
CA GLU A 18 17.19 12.16 8.49
C GLU A 18 16.58 10.84 7.98
N ILE A 19 15.28 10.67 8.16
CA ILE A 19 14.58 9.40 7.92
C ILE A 19 13.30 9.67 7.10
N PRO A 20 13.45 9.91 5.78
CA PRO A 20 12.33 10.29 4.93
C PRO A 20 11.32 9.14 4.79
N GLY A 21 10.03 9.47 4.90
CA GLY A 21 8.92 8.52 4.65
C GLY A 21 8.52 7.65 5.84
N GLU A 22 9.28 7.65 6.94
CA GLU A 22 8.94 6.90 8.16
C GLU A 22 8.02 7.68 9.11
N PHE A 23 8.13 9.02 9.09
CA PHE A 23 7.48 9.89 10.07
C PHE A 23 6.68 11.03 9.45
N LEU A 24 5.69 11.50 10.22
CA LEU A 24 4.90 12.70 10.02
C LEU A 24 5.09 13.63 11.21
N VAL A 25 5.03 14.95 10.99
CA VAL A 25 4.99 15.94 12.08
C VAL A 25 3.60 16.53 12.13
N ASP A 26 2.99 16.52 13.31
CA ASP A 26 1.78 17.28 13.59
C ASP A 26 1.94 18.02 14.92
N ASN A 27 1.74 19.34 14.91
CA ASN A 27 1.88 20.22 16.09
C ASN A 27 3.16 20.01 16.92
N GLY A 28 4.28 19.69 16.26
CA GLY A 28 5.56 19.44 16.93
C GLY A 28 5.72 18.05 17.56
N ILE A 29 4.76 17.15 17.30
CA ILE A 29 4.80 15.73 17.69
C ILE A 29 5.22 14.91 16.47
N LEU A 30 6.14 13.96 16.68
CA LEU A 30 6.60 13.02 15.66
C LEU A 30 5.70 11.78 15.69
N TYR A 31 5.02 11.49 14.59
CA TYR A 31 4.19 10.30 14.41
C TYR A 31 4.86 9.31 13.45
N CYS A 32 4.76 8.02 13.72
CA CYS A 32 5.16 7.00 12.75
C CYS A 32 4.04 6.73 11.75
N ASN A 33 4.36 6.74 10.47
CA ASN A 33 3.42 6.48 9.36
C ASN A 33 2.85 5.06 9.36
N PHE A 34 3.51 4.12 10.04
CA PHE A 34 3.15 2.70 10.01
C PHE A 34 2.55 2.22 11.33
N CYS A 35 2.87 2.87 12.44
CA CYS A 35 2.57 2.37 13.78
C CYS A 35 1.38 3.05 14.46
N ASP A 36 0.88 4.16 13.90
CA ASP A 36 -0.24 4.97 14.43
C ASP A 36 -0.04 5.47 15.86
N HIS A 37 1.20 5.75 16.26
CA HIS A 37 1.48 6.36 17.56
C HIS A 37 2.61 7.40 17.46
N SER A 38 2.60 8.31 18.43
CA SER A 38 3.65 9.32 18.59
C SER A 38 4.94 8.71 19.15
N ILE A 39 6.08 9.32 18.81
CA ILE A 39 7.41 8.92 19.26
C ILE A 39 8.11 10.15 19.86
N ASP A 40 8.80 9.95 20.98
CA ASP A 40 9.69 10.98 21.52
C ASP A 40 10.90 11.17 20.60
N TRP A 41 10.92 12.30 19.90
CA TRP A 41 11.94 12.67 18.93
C TRP A 41 13.21 13.25 19.58
N MET A 42 13.16 13.64 20.85
CA MET A 42 14.27 14.31 21.55
C MET A 42 15.50 13.41 21.63
N ARG A 43 15.28 12.09 21.81
CA ARG A 43 16.34 11.09 21.90
C ARG A 43 16.42 10.31 20.60
N LYS A 44 17.58 10.39 19.94
CA LYS A 44 17.84 9.59 18.73
C LYS A 44 17.65 8.09 18.98
N SER A 45 18.12 7.58 20.13
CA SER A 45 17.98 6.17 20.49
C SER A 45 16.52 5.72 20.51
N THR A 46 15.59 6.55 21.01
CA THR A 46 14.16 6.22 21.03
C THR A 46 13.58 6.08 19.62
N VAL A 47 14.02 6.93 18.69
CA VAL A 47 13.64 6.85 17.28
C VAL A 47 14.24 5.62 16.61
N ASP A 48 15.52 5.35 16.84
CA ASP A 48 16.23 4.20 16.27
C ASP A 48 15.66 2.87 16.82
N ASP A 49 15.41 2.80 18.12
CA ASP A 49 14.81 1.63 18.78
C ASP A 49 13.43 1.36 18.19
N HIS A 50 12.59 2.39 18.01
CA HIS A 50 11.28 2.25 17.38
C HIS A 50 11.37 1.56 16.01
N LEU A 51 12.26 2.02 15.13
CA LEU A 51 12.43 1.48 13.78
C LEU A 51 12.97 0.04 13.79
N ASN A 52 13.75 -0.30 14.82
CA ASN A 52 14.34 -1.62 14.95
C ASN A 52 13.41 -2.68 15.54
N ILE A 53 12.34 -2.28 16.24
CA ILE A 53 11.36 -3.19 16.81
C ILE A 53 10.65 -3.99 15.69
N ILE A 54 10.46 -5.29 15.97
CA ILE A 54 9.84 -6.25 15.04
C ILE A 54 8.42 -5.82 14.64
N THR A 55 7.66 -5.24 15.57
CA THR A 55 6.29 -4.76 15.31
C THR A 55 6.26 -3.66 14.25
N HIS A 56 7.18 -2.69 14.30
CA HIS A 56 7.32 -1.66 13.27
C HIS A 56 7.65 -2.29 11.91
N LYS A 57 8.66 -3.16 11.84
CA LYS A 57 9.07 -3.84 10.61
C LYS A 57 7.93 -4.64 9.97
N ASN A 58 7.15 -5.34 10.79
CA ASN A 58 5.99 -6.10 10.33
C ASN A 58 4.88 -5.16 9.80
N LYS A 59 4.55 -4.09 10.52
CA LYS A 59 3.55 -3.10 10.07
C LYS A 59 3.97 -2.40 8.78
N LYS A 60 5.24 -2.02 8.65
CA LYS A 60 5.81 -1.45 7.43
C LYS A 60 5.69 -2.41 6.25
N ARG A 61 6.09 -3.68 6.41
CA ARG A 61 5.95 -4.72 5.37
C ARG A 61 4.49 -4.90 4.95
N LEU A 62 3.56 -4.91 5.91
CA LEU A 62 2.12 -5.00 5.61
C LEU A 62 1.63 -3.79 4.82
N PHE A 63 2.09 -2.58 5.14
CA PHE A 63 1.73 -1.37 4.42
C PHE A 63 2.28 -1.38 2.98
N GLU A 64 3.54 -1.77 2.79
CA GLU A 64 4.15 -1.91 1.47
C GLU A 64 3.45 -2.98 0.63
N ASN A 65 3.10 -4.13 1.22
CA ASN A 65 2.32 -5.17 0.55
C ASN A 65 0.89 -4.72 0.23
N LYS A 66 0.27 -3.88 1.06
CA LYS A 66 -1.04 -3.29 0.78
C LYS A 66 -1.00 -2.32 -0.41
N LYS A 67 0.13 -1.71 -0.76
CA LYS A 67 0.22 -0.91 -2.00
C LYS A 67 -0.02 -1.74 -3.26
N HIS A 68 0.17 -3.06 -3.21
CA HIS A 68 -0.22 -3.98 -4.28
C HIS A 68 -1.75 -4.19 -4.32
N TRP A 69 -2.43 -4.15 -3.17
CA TRP A 69 -3.89 -4.14 -3.08
C TRP A 69 -4.38 -2.69 -3.15
N GLN A 70 -4.34 -2.12 -4.36
CA GLN A 70 -4.95 -0.81 -4.58
C GLN A 70 -6.43 -0.88 -4.18
N GLN A 71 -6.86 0.03 -3.30
CA GLN A 71 -8.27 0.16 -2.97
C GLN A 71 -9.01 0.54 -4.26
N GLN A 72 -9.93 -0.33 -4.71
CA GLN A 72 -10.69 -0.07 -5.92
C GLN A 72 -11.63 1.11 -5.68
N THR A 73 -11.58 2.11 -6.56
CA THR A 73 -12.58 3.17 -6.55
C THR A 73 -13.87 2.66 -7.19
N ILE A 74 -14.98 3.35 -6.93
CA ILE A 74 -16.28 3.03 -7.54
C ILE A 74 -16.13 3.02 -9.08
N ASP A 75 -15.44 3.99 -9.65
CA ASP A 75 -15.21 4.08 -11.10
C ASP A 75 -14.41 2.88 -11.63
N THR A 76 -13.37 2.42 -10.92
CA THR A 76 -12.61 1.23 -11.32
C THR A 76 -13.50 -0.02 -11.30
N THR A 77 -14.37 -0.17 -10.30
CA THR A 77 -15.29 -1.31 -10.22
C THR A 77 -16.34 -1.28 -11.34
N LEU A 78 -16.87 -0.10 -11.66
CA LEU A 78 -17.84 0.10 -12.74
C LEU A 78 -17.19 -0.18 -14.10
N SER A 79 -16.02 0.39 -14.36
CA SER A 79 -15.28 0.16 -15.61
C SER A 79 -14.96 -1.32 -15.82
N SER A 80 -14.51 -2.03 -14.78
CA SER A 80 -14.26 -3.48 -14.87
C SER A 80 -15.54 -4.26 -15.17
N SER A 81 -16.67 -3.85 -14.62
CA SER A 81 -17.97 -4.48 -14.85
C SER A 81 -18.46 -4.26 -16.29
N GLU A 82 -18.32 -3.05 -16.82
CA GLU A 82 -18.66 -2.74 -18.22
C GLU A 82 -17.76 -3.50 -19.19
N SER A 83 -16.46 -3.60 -18.93
CA SER A 83 -15.56 -4.41 -19.77
C SER A 83 -15.94 -5.90 -19.76
N LYS A 84 -16.30 -6.46 -18.60
CA LYS A 84 -16.77 -7.85 -18.52
C LYS A 84 -18.08 -8.05 -19.30
N LYS A 85 -19.01 -7.10 -19.20
CA LYS A 85 -20.28 -7.15 -19.92
C LYS A 85 -20.07 -7.13 -21.43
N ALA A 86 -19.18 -6.27 -21.94
CA ALA A 86 -18.84 -6.23 -23.36
C ALA A 86 -18.32 -7.59 -23.86
N ILE A 87 -17.36 -8.20 -23.15
CA ILE A 87 -16.81 -9.51 -23.52
C ILE A 87 -17.89 -10.60 -23.53
N ILE A 88 -18.82 -10.58 -22.57
CA ILE A 88 -19.94 -11.53 -22.51
C ILE A 88 -20.85 -11.37 -23.73
N HIS A 89 -21.15 -10.13 -24.13
CA HIS A 89 -21.95 -9.86 -25.33
C HIS A 89 -21.26 -10.36 -26.60
N ASP A 90 -19.99 -10.03 -26.79
CA ASP A 90 -19.21 -10.47 -27.95
C ASP A 90 -19.15 -12.00 -28.05
N LEU A 91 -19.02 -12.69 -26.91
CA LEU A 91 -19.02 -14.14 -26.84
C LEU A 91 -20.38 -14.73 -27.28
N ILE A 92 -21.49 -14.20 -26.76
CA ILE A 92 -22.83 -14.65 -27.11
C ILE A 92 -23.08 -14.40 -28.60
N GLU A 93 -22.73 -13.23 -29.12
CA GLU A 93 -22.88 -12.89 -30.53
C GLU A 93 -22.13 -13.88 -31.43
N ALA A 94 -20.84 -14.13 -31.15
CA ALA A 94 -20.05 -15.09 -31.91
C ALA A 94 -20.67 -16.50 -31.90
N PHE A 95 -21.19 -16.94 -30.76
CA PHE A 95 -21.83 -18.25 -30.62
C PHE A 95 -23.14 -18.32 -31.41
N THR A 96 -23.94 -17.25 -31.38
CA THR A 96 -25.20 -17.18 -32.15
C THR A 96 -24.96 -17.15 -33.66
N ILE A 97 -23.94 -16.42 -34.14
CA ILE A 97 -23.58 -16.36 -35.56
C ILE A 97 -23.11 -17.73 -36.08
N THR A 98 -22.42 -18.48 -35.23
CA THR A 98 -21.83 -19.79 -35.58
C THR A 98 -22.75 -20.98 -35.27
N ASP A 99 -23.97 -20.71 -34.79
CA ASP A 99 -24.93 -21.73 -34.33
C ASP A 99 -24.34 -22.69 -33.29
N ILE A 100 -23.48 -22.16 -32.41
CA ILE A 100 -22.88 -22.89 -31.30
C ILE A 100 -23.79 -22.75 -30.07
N PRO A 101 -24.27 -23.87 -29.49
CA PRO A 101 -25.07 -23.83 -28.26
C PRO A 101 -24.29 -23.18 -27.11
N LEU A 102 -24.93 -22.29 -26.34
CA LEU A 102 -24.28 -21.55 -25.25
C LEU A 102 -23.76 -22.47 -24.13
N GLU A 103 -24.35 -23.65 -23.94
CA GLU A 103 -23.86 -24.66 -23.00
C GLU A 103 -22.44 -25.13 -23.33
N LYS A 104 -22.00 -24.94 -24.58
CA LYS A 104 -20.63 -25.25 -25.01
C LYS A 104 -19.59 -24.25 -24.49
N ALA A 105 -20.00 -23.07 -23.99
CA ALA A 105 -19.07 -22.12 -23.38
C ALA A 105 -18.35 -22.71 -22.15
N ASN A 106 -18.96 -23.66 -21.44
CA ASN A 106 -18.33 -24.35 -20.32
C ASN A 106 -17.08 -25.14 -20.71
N PHE A 107 -16.97 -25.62 -21.96
CA PHE A 107 -15.74 -26.27 -22.43
C PHE A 107 -14.58 -25.27 -22.55
N LEU A 108 -14.87 -23.97 -22.68
CA LEU A 108 -13.85 -22.94 -22.71
C LEU A 108 -13.20 -22.71 -21.35
N LEU A 109 -13.86 -23.07 -20.24
CA LEU A 109 -13.33 -22.94 -18.89
C LEU A 109 -12.00 -23.68 -18.70
N VAL A 110 -11.76 -24.74 -19.47
CA VAL A 110 -10.50 -25.49 -19.47
C VAL A 110 -9.32 -24.60 -19.89
N PHE A 111 -9.54 -23.63 -20.77
CA PHE A 111 -8.51 -22.68 -21.22
C PHE A 111 -8.28 -21.52 -20.24
N PHE A 112 -9.20 -21.29 -19.30
CA PHE A 112 -9.14 -20.18 -18.35
C PHE A 112 -8.78 -20.58 -16.92
N LYS A 113 -8.57 -21.87 -16.64
CA LYS A 113 -8.01 -22.32 -15.36
C LYS A 113 -6.52 -21.95 -15.32
N THR A 114 -6.20 -20.99 -14.45
CA THR A 114 -4.83 -20.64 -14.03
C THR A 114 -4.51 -21.29 -12.69
#